data_AF-A0A7Z9UPM6-F1
#
_entry.id   AF-A0A7Z9UPM6-F1
#
_cell.length_a   1.000
_cell.length_b   1.000
_cell.length_c   1.000
_cell.angle_alpha   90.00
_cell.angle_beta   90.00
_cell.angle_gamma   90.00
#
_symmetry.space_group_name_H-M   'P 1'
#
loop_
_entity.id
_entity.type
_entity.pdbx_description
1 polymer ?
#
loop_
_entity_poly.entity_id
_entity_poly.type
_entity_poly.pdbx_seq_one_letter_code
_entity_poly.pdbx_strand_id
1 'polypeptide(L)'
;SRSGITIACAMLLGIAPLAAARFSFLLSVPAIIGASLIEFVQHRDQFAHFLLWPLCLGFVAALLVGYISLQWFIPLVERGKLYLFAWYLIPVGLLATYLLW
;
A
#
# COMPACT_ATOMS: atom_id res chain seq x y z
N SER A 1 -7.22 3.03 1.50
CA SER A 1 -5.98 2.90 0.70
C SER A 1 -5.18 4.20 0.78
N ARG A 2 -3.92 4.15 1.24
CA ARG A 2 -3.04 5.34 1.39
C ARG A 2 -2.59 5.91 0.04
N SER A 3 -2.17 5.05 -0.88
CA SER A 3 -1.75 5.47 -2.22
C SER A 3 -2.92 6.05 -3.02
N GLY A 4 -4.11 5.45 -2.94
CA GLY A 4 -5.30 5.92 -3.65
C GLY A 4 -5.68 7.36 -3.30
N ILE A 5 -5.75 7.70 -2.00
CA ILE A 5 -6.14 9.05 -1.58
C ILE A 5 -5.09 10.10 -1.93
N THR A 6 -3.79 9.78 -1.76
CA THR A 6 -2.69 10.70 -2.08
C THR A 6 -2.59 10.97 -3.58
N ILE A 7 -2.73 9.93 -4.42
CA ILE A 7 -2.75 10.08 -5.89
C ILE A 7 -3.98 10.87 -6.34
N ALA A 8 -5.17 10.54 -5.83
CA ALA A 8 -6.40 11.23 -6.19
C ALA A 8 -6.33 12.73 -5.82
N CYS A 9 -5.91 13.06 -4.60
CA CYS A 9 -5.73 14.45 -4.19
C CYS A 9 -4.69 15.18 -5.06
N ALA A 10 -3.55 14.56 -5.33
CA ALA A 10 -2.53 15.17 -6.21
C ALA A 10 -3.08 15.45 -7.62
N MET A 11 -3.84 14.52 -8.20
CA MET A 11 -4.50 14.71 -9.49
C MET A 11 -5.56 15.81 -9.46
N LEU A 12 -6.35 15.91 -8.37
CA LEU A 12 -7.32 17.00 -8.17
C LEU A 12 -6.64 18.37 -8.05
N LEU A 13 -5.42 18.42 -7.53
CA LEU A 13 -4.57 19.62 -7.48
C LEU A 13 -3.87 19.92 -8.83
N GLY A 14 -4.17 19.17 -9.89
CA GLY A 14 -3.63 19.39 -11.23
C GLY A 14 -2.27 18.75 -11.50
N ILE A 15 -1.78 17.88 -10.61
CA ILE A 15 -0.51 17.16 -10.81
C ILE A 15 -0.73 16.03 -11.84
N ALA A 16 0.20 15.90 -12.79
CA ALA A 16 0.15 14.85 -13.80
C ALA A 16 0.06 13.44 -13.14
N PRO A 17 -0.73 12.50 -13.69
CA PRO A 17 -0.99 11.20 -13.04
C PRO A 17 0.28 10.42 -12.68
N LEU A 18 1.29 10.42 -13.56
CA LEU A 18 2.58 9.77 -13.31
C LEU A 18 3.35 10.43 -12.17
N ALA A 19 3.34 11.77 -12.10
CA ALA A 19 3.99 12.52 -11.02
C ALA A 19 3.26 12.30 -9.69
N ALA A 20 1.93 12.29 -9.69
CA ALA A 20 1.10 11.97 -8.53
C ALA A 20 1.40 10.56 -7.98
N ALA A 21 1.50 9.55 -8.87
CA ALA A 21 1.89 8.19 -8.50
C ALA A 21 3.28 8.15 -7.86
N ARG A 22 4.28 8.74 -8.51
CA ARG A 22 5.67 8.78 -8.00
C ARG A 22 5.76 9.46 -6.63
N PHE A 23 5.10 10.60 -6.48
CA PHE A 23 5.03 11.31 -5.20
C PHE A 23 4.43 10.43 -4.10
N SER A 24 3.30 9.77 -4.38
CA SER A 24 2.64 8.87 -3.44
C SER A 24 3.52 7.69 -2.99
N PHE A 25 4.24 7.08 -3.93
CA PHE A 25 5.16 5.96 -3.62
C PHE A 25 6.36 6.43 -2.79
N LEU A 26 6.98 7.55 -3.15
CA LEU A 26 8.10 8.10 -2.40
C LEU A 26 7.69 8.51 -0.98
N LEU A 27 6.53 9.15 -0.83
CA LEU A 27 5.96 9.52 0.48
C LEU A 27 5.68 8.28 1.35
N SER A 28 5.33 7.15 0.73
CA SER A 28 5.02 5.93 1.46
C SER A 28 6.24 5.30 2.13
N VAL A 29 7.45 5.48 1.60
CA VAL A 29 8.68 4.90 2.17
C VAL A 29 8.94 5.38 3.61
N PRO A 30 9.10 6.70 3.91
CA PRO A 30 9.32 7.16 5.27
C PRO A 30 8.12 6.89 6.17
N ALA A 31 6.89 6.95 5.64
CA ALA A 31 5.68 6.69 6.40
C ALA A 31 5.56 5.21 6.86
N ILE A 32 5.91 4.26 5.99
CA ILE A 32 5.92 2.82 6.34
C ILE A 32 7.05 2.54 7.33
N ILE A 33 8.28 3.01 7.06
CA ILE A 33 9.41 2.80 7.96
C ILE A 33 9.11 3.35 9.37
N GLY A 34 8.56 4.57 9.45
CA GLY A 34 8.17 5.18 10.73
C GLY A 34 7.11 4.38 11.47
N ALA A 35 6.04 3.96 10.77
CA ALA A 35 4.98 3.14 11.37
C ALA A 35 5.51 1.78 11.84
N SER A 36 6.33 1.10 11.03
CA SER A 36 6.93 -0.20 11.38
C SER A 36 7.88 -0.09 12.59
N LEU A 37 8.64 1.01 12.70
CA LEU A 37 9.50 1.23 13.86
C LEU A 37 8.68 1.41 15.15
N ILE A 38 7.59 2.18 15.07
CA ILE A 38 6.68 2.37 16.21
C ILE A 38 6.05 1.03 16.63
N GLU A 39 5.53 0.26 15.67
CA GLU A 39 4.95 -1.06 15.94
C GLU A 39 5.97 -2.01 16.57
N PHE A 40 7.21 -2.02 16.07
CA PHE A 40 8.29 -2.85 16.59
C PHE A 40 8.62 -2.50 18.05
N VAL A 41 8.73 -1.22 18.38
CA VAL A 41 9.02 -0.78 19.75
C VAL A 41 7.87 -1.10 20.70
N GLN A 42 6.62 -0.89 20.27
CA GLN A 42 5.43 -1.15 21.10
C GLN A 42 5.20 -2.63 21.39
N HIS A 43 5.56 -3.52 20.45
CA HIS A 43 5.30 -4.96 20.55
C HIS A 43 6.58 -5.79 20.72
N ARG A 44 7.69 -5.16 21.16
CA ARG A 44 9.02 -5.80 21.27
C ARG A 44 9.00 -7.14 22.02
N ASP A 45 8.15 -7.25 23.04
CA ASP A 45 8.08 -8.45 23.88
C ASP A 45 7.39 -9.62 23.14
N GLN A 46 6.53 -9.33 22.17
CA GLN A 46 5.91 -10.32 21.29
C GLN A 46 6.87 -10.84 20.22
N PHE A 47 7.83 -10.00 19.79
CA PHE A 47 8.87 -10.38 18.83
C PHE A 47 9.85 -11.43 19.39
N ALA A 48 9.98 -11.56 20.71
CA ALA A 48 10.84 -12.58 21.32
C ALA A 48 10.43 -14.03 20.98
N HIS A 49 9.16 -14.24 20.62
CA HIS A 49 8.61 -15.54 20.24
C HIS A 49 8.49 -15.75 18.72
N PHE A 50 8.90 -14.77 17.91
CA PHE A 50 8.77 -14.88 16.45
C PHE A 50 9.83 -15.80 15.86
N LEU A 51 9.38 -16.73 15.02
CA LEU A 51 10.25 -17.52 14.17
C LEU A 51 10.77 -16.62 13.04
N LEU A 52 12.10 -16.53 12.91
CA LEU A 52 12.77 -15.78 11.83
C LEU A 52 12.35 -16.27 10.43
N TRP A 53 12.06 -17.56 10.30
CA TRP A 53 11.79 -18.20 9.01
C TRP A 53 10.47 -17.73 8.35
N PRO A 54 9.30 -17.77 9.01
CA PRO A 54 8.07 -17.16 8.50
C PRO A 54 8.22 -15.67 8.18
N LEU A 55 8.99 -14.92 8.97
CA LEU A 55 9.21 -13.49 8.75
C LEU A 55 9.97 -13.25 7.43
N CYS A 56 11.05 -14.00 7.18
CA CYS A 56 11.80 -13.91 5.93
C CYS A 56 10.95 -14.31 4.72
N LEU A 57 10.17 -15.39 4.82
CA LEU A 57 9.27 -15.83 3.74
C LEU A 57 8.18 -14.80 3.45
N GLY A 58 7.56 -14.25 4.50
CA GLY A 58 6.56 -13.19 4.37
C GLY A 58 7.14 -11.93 3.75
N PHE A 59 8.34 -11.53 4.14
CA PHE A 59 9.05 -10.40 3.56
C PHE A 59 9.32 -10.59 2.06
N VAL A 60 9.88 -11.73 1.66
CA VAL A 60 10.15 -12.03 0.25
C VAL A 60 8.86 -12.11 -0.56
N ALA A 61 7.83 -12.77 -0.04
CA ALA A 61 6.52 -12.84 -0.69
C ALA A 61 5.90 -11.46 -0.88
N ALA A 62 5.89 -10.62 0.16
CA ALA A 62 5.38 -9.26 0.09
C ALA A 62 6.16 -8.39 -0.90
N LEU A 63 7.48 -8.53 -0.95
CA LEU A 63 8.35 -7.82 -1.90
C LEU A 63 8.03 -8.19 -3.35
N LEU A 64 7.94 -9.49 -3.64
CA LEU A 64 7.65 -9.98 -5.00
C LEU A 64 6.24 -9.59 -5.45
N VAL A 65 5.23 -9.85 -4.62
CA VAL A 65 3.83 -9.53 -4.93
C VAL A 65 3.65 -8.01 -5.04
N GLY A 66 4.29 -7.23 -4.16
CA GLY A 66 4.25 -5.77 -4.21
C GLY A 66 4.86 -5.22 -5.50
N TYR A 67 6.02 -5.75 -5.92
CA TYR A 67 6.67 -5.36 -7.16
C TYR A 67 5.81 -5.67 -8.39
N ILE A 68 5.24 -6.88 -8.46
CA ILE A 68 4.35 -7.27 -9.57
C ILE A 68 3.10 -6.39 -9.56
N SER A 69 2.49 -6.15 -8.40
CA SER A 69 1.31 -5.28 -8.28
C SER A 69 1.59 -3.87 -8.80
N LEU A 70 2.79 -3.35 -8.56
CA LEU A 70 3.20 -2.02 -9.04
C LEU A 70 3.27 -1.95 -10.57
N GLN A 71 3.76 -3.00 -11.22
CA GLN A 71 3.81 -3.06 -12.69
C GLN A 71 2.41 -2.99 -13.33
N TRP A 72 1.40 -3.55 -12.66
CA TRP A 72 0.01 -3.47 -13.12
C TRP A 72 -0.63 -2.13 -12.78
N PHE A 73 -0.30 -1.56 -11.62
CA PHE A 73 -0.93 -0.36 -11.12
C PHE A 73 -0.44 0.92 -11.83
N ILE A 74 0.86 1.07 -12.09
CA ILE A 74 1.40 2.29 -12.71
C ILE A 74 0.72 2.61 -14.07
N PRO A 75 0.61 1.67 -15.02
CA PRO A 75 -0.06 1.93 -16.30
C PRO A 75 -1.54 2.31 -16.16
N LEU A 76 -2.22 1.82 -15.13
CA LEU A 76 -3.61 2.18 -14.84
C LEU A 76 -3.73 3.65 -14.45
N VAL A 77 -2.81 4.13 -13.60
CA VAL A 77 -2.74 5.52 -13.16
C VAL A 77 -2.33 6.43 -14.32
N GLU A 78 -1.32 6.05 -15.10
CA GLU A 78 -0.86 6.82 -16.27
C GLU A 78 -1.96 7.05 -17.29
N ARG A 79 -2.86 6.07 -17.47
CA ARG A 79 -4.02 6.18 -18.37
C ARG A 79 -5.18 7.00 -17.77
N GLY A 80 -5.03 7.56 -16.57
CA GLY A 80 -6.09 8.28 -15.86
C GLY A 80 -7.25 7.39 -15.42
N LYS A 81 -7.07 6.06 -15.40
CA LYS A 81 -8.14 5.09 -15.14
C LYS A 81 -8.21 4.69 -13.66
N LEU A 82 -7.94 5.62 -12.76
CA LEU A 82 -7.99 5.38 -11.31
C LEU A 82 -9.37 4.88 -10.84
N TYR A 83 -10.44 5.28 -11.54
CA TYR A 83 -11.81 4.83 -11.25
C TYR A 83 -11.99 3.31 -11.39
N LEU A 84 -11.24 2.63 -12.27
CA LEU A 84 -11.28 1.17 -12.37
C LEU A 84 -10.77 0.51 -11.09
N PHE A 85 -9.79 1.13 -10.43
CA PHE A 85 -9.31 0.67 -9.13
C PHE A 85 -10.35 0.90 -8.03
N ALA A 86 -11.16 1.97 -8.12
CA ALA A 86 -12.25 2.20 -7.17
C ALA A 86 -13.32 1.10 -7.22
N TRP A 87 -13.67 0.61 -8.42
CA TRP A 87 -14.58 -0.53 -8.57
C TRP A 87 -14.08 -1.82 -7.94
N TYR A 88 -12.77 -2.04 -7.89
CA TYR A 88 -12.17 -3.12 -7.13
C TYR A 88 -12.25 -2.90 -5.61
N LEU A 89 -12.05 -1.65 -5.15
CA LEU A 89 -12.05 -1.33 -3.72
C LEU A 89 -13.42 -1.44 -3.05
N ILE A 90 -14.51 -1.12 -3.75
CA ILE A 90 -15.87 -1.17 -3.19
C ILE A 90 -16.24 -2.56 -2.66
N PRO A 91 -16.22 -3.65 -3.46
CA PRO A 91 -16.55 -4.99 -2.97
C PRO A 91 -15.56 -5.48 -1.93
N VAL A 92 -14.26 -5.19 -2.08
CA VAL A 92 -13.23 -5.57 -1.10
C VAL A 92 -13.46 -4.87 0.24
N GLY A 93 -13.83 -3.59 0.23
CA GLY A 93 -14.14 -2.82 1.42
C GLY A 93 -15.40 -3.32 2.13
N LEU A 94 -16.46 -3.62 1.37
CA LEU A 94 -17.68 -4.21 1.90
C LEU A 94 -17.41 -5.59 2.52
N LEU A 95 -16.65 -6.43 1.82
CA LEU A 95 -16.27 -7.76 2.32
C LEU A 95 -15.43 -7.67 3.59
N ALA A 96 -14.43 -6.79 3.63
CA ALA A 96 -13.61 -6.58 4.83
C ALA A 96 -14.44 -6.09 6.02
N THR A 97 -15.38 -5.17 5.78
CA THR A 97 -16.27 -4.67 6.84
C THR A 97 -17.17 -5.78 7.37
N TYR A 98 -17.69 -6.65 6.50
CA TYR A 98 -18.51 -7.79 6.90
C TYR A 98 -17.72 -8.86 7.67
N LEU A 99 -16.46 -9.11 7.30
CA LEU A 99 -15.61 -10.12 7.96
C LEU A 99 -15.05 -9.66 9.32
N LEU A 100 -14.84 -8.36 9.49
CA LEU A 100 -14.23 -7.76 10.68
C LEU A 100 -15.25 -7.28 11.73
N TRP A 101 -16.55 -7.38 11.42
CA TRP A 101 -17.66 -7.11 12.34
C TRP A 101 -18.23 -8.42 12.85
#